data_AF-A0A8J6R9N8-F1
#
_entry.id   AF-A0A8J6R9N8-F1
#
_cell.length_a   1.000
_cell.length_b   1.000
_cell.length_c   1.000
_cell.angle_alpha   90.00
_cell.angle_beta   90.00
_cell.angle_gamma   90.00
#
_symmetry.space_group_name_H-M   'P 1'
#
loop_
_entity.id
_entity.type
_entity.pdbx_description
1 polymer ?
#
loop_
_entity_poly.entity_id
_entity_poly.type
_entity_poly.pdbx_seq_one_letter_code
_entity_poly.pdbx_strand_id
1 'polypeptide(L)'
;MQYCHGAPGMVTALALLPQGVNESFDRLLAQGGELTWQAGPLKKGSNLCHGTGGNGYAFLKLFVRTGNQMWLDRARIFAMHAIAQYELAQQLYRQLRYPLWTGDLGLAVYLWDCLQAQAKFPTIDCF
;
A
#
# COMPACT_ATOMS: atom_id res chain seq x y z
N MET A 1 -1.22 -12.16 -1.31
CA MET A 1 -2.15 -11.23 -0.65
C MET A 1 -2.13 -9.89 -1.39
N GLN A 2 -3.27 -9.38 -1.83
CA GLN A 2 -3.35 -8.23 -2.76
C GLN A 2 -4.39 -7.21 -2.27
N TYR A 3 -4.32 -5.97 -2.75
CA TYR A 3 -5.38 -4.98 -2.53
C TYR A 3 -6.73 -5.48 -3.05
N CYS A 4 -6.81 -5.98 -4.28
CA CYS A 4 -8.08 -6.45 -4.85
C CYS A 4 -8.66 -7.67 -4.14
N HIS A 5 -7.82 -8.53 -3.52
CA HIS A 5 -8.25 -9.72 -2.80
C HIS A 5 -7.29 -10.01 -1.62
N GLY A 6 -7.68 -9.57 -0.42
CA GLY A 6 -6.97 -9.89 0.82
C GLY A 6 -6.98 -8.76 1.85
N ALA A 7 -6.21 -8.98 2.92
CA ALA A 7 -6.12 -8.03 4.04
C ALA A 7 -5.74 -6.58 3.65
N PRO A 8 -4.84 -6.31 2.68
CA PRO A 8 -4.48 -4.94 2.31
C PRO A 8 -5.68 -4.15 1.80
N GLY A 9 -6.56 -4.79 1.02
CA GLY A 9 -7.80 -4.18 0.56
C GLY A 9 -8.75 -3.85 1.69
N MET A 10 -8.96 -4.82 2.60
CA MET A 10 -9.82 -4.62 3.77
C MET A 10 -9.30 -3.49 4.67
N VAL A 11 -8.00 -3.47 4.96
CA VAL A 11 -7.37 -2.40 5.74
C VAL A 11 -7.53 -1.06 5.02
N THR A 12 -7.22 -1.00 3.73
CA THR A 12 -7.25 0.26 2.96
C THR A 12 -8.65 0.86 2.91
N ALA A 13 -9.67 0.03 2.68
CA ALA A 13 -11.06 0.48 2.56
C ALA A 13 -11.67 0.89 3.91
N LEU A 14 -11.27 0.24 5.01
CA LEU A 14 -11.96 0.37 6.29
C LEU A 14 -11.21 1.22 7.33
N ALA A 15 -9.93 1.54 7.10
CA ALA A 15 -9.09 2.29 8.03
C ALA A 15 -9.55 3.73 8.30
N LEU A 16 -10.49 4.28 7.53
CA LEU A 16 -11.06 5.61 7.75
C LEU A 16 -12.33 5.60 8.61
N LEU A 17 -12.88 4.43 8.94
CA LEU A 17 -14.01 4.35 9.88
C LEU A 17 -13.60 4.86 11.27
N PRO A 18 -14.53 5.32 12.13
CA PRO A 18 -14.17 5.84 13.45
C PRO A 18 -13.27 4.89 14.26
N GLN A 19 -12.20 5.42 14.84
CA GLN A 19 -11.28 4.70 15.73
C GLN A 19 -11.77 4.77 17.18
N GLY A 20 -11.55 3.72 17.97
CA GLY A 20 -11.87 3.69 19.41
C GLY A 20 -13.34 3.38 19.71
N VAL A 21 -14.21 3.32 18.70
CA VAL A 21 -15.62 2.92 18.87
C VAL A 21 -15.76 1.41 19.07
N ASN A 22 -14.90 0.62 18.40
CA ASN A 22 -14.86 -0.83 18.53
C ASN A 22 -13.41 -1.31 18.55
N GLU A 23 -12.88 -1.58 19.74
CA GLU A 23 -11.48 -2.02 19.92
C GLU A 23 -11.17 -3.34 19.22
N SER A 24 -12.15 -4.24 19.07
CA SER A 24 -11.95 -5.50 18.34
C SER A 24 -11.74 -5.24 16.85
N PHE A 25 -12.43 -4.24 16.31
CA PHE A 25 -12.29 -3.81 14.93
C PHE A 25 -10.95 -3.12 14.68
N ASP A 26 -10.53 -2.24 15.59
CA ASP A 26 -9.21 -1.61 15.53
C ASP A 26 -8.08 -2.65 15.54
N ARG A 27 -8.18 -3.65 16.42
CA ARG A 27 -7.24 -4.77 16.45
C ARG A 27 -7.28 -5.58 15.17
N LEU A 28 -8.45 -5.84 14.60
CA LEU A 28 -8.60 -6.57 13.34
C LEU A 28 -7.88 -5.86 12.19
N LEU A 29 -8.00 -4.53 12.09
CA LEU A 29 -7.29 -3.75 11.07
C LEU A 29 -5.77 -3.80 11.27
N ALA A 30 -5.30 -3.65 12.51
CA ALA A 30 -3.88 -3.76 12.82
C ALA A 30 -3.33 -5.16 12.49
N GLN A 31 -4.07 -6.23 12.80
CA GLN A 31 -3.74 -7.60 12.42
C GLN A 31 -3.73 -7.81 10.91
N GLY A 32 -4.63 -7.15 10.17
CA GLY A 32 -4.60 -7.15 8.70
C GLY A 32 -3.32 -6.50 8.15
N GLY A 33 -2.85 -5.43 8.79
CA GLY A 33 -1.55 -4.83 8.52
C GLY A 33 -0.41 -5.79 8.82
N GLU A 34 -0.40 -6.43 9.99
CA GLU A 34 0.64 -7.40 10.35
C GLU A 34 0.68 -8.59 9.40
N LEU A 35 -0.48 -9.12 9.01
CA LEU A 35 -0.57 -10.20 8.04
C LEU A 35 -0.03 -9.77 6.67
N THR A 36 -0.27 -8.52 6.26
CA THR A 36 0.31 -7.94 5.04
C THR A 36 1.83 -7.84 5.13
N TRP A 37 2.35 -7.43 6.28
CA TRP A 37 3.80 -7.34 6.54
C TRP A 37 4.46 -8.72 6.52
N GLN A 38 3.89 -9.71 7.22
CA GLN A 38 4.39 -11.08 7.27
C GLN A 38 4.35 -11.78 5.90
N ALA A 39 3.32 -11.52 5.08
CA ALA A 39 3.24 -12.01 3.72
C ALA A 39 4.32 -11.43 2.80
N GLY A 40 4.90 -10.28 3.19
CA GLY A 40 5.95 -9.59 2.48
C GLY A 40 5.52 -8.92 1.17
N PRO A 41 6.45 -8.22 0.49
CA PRO A 41 6.23 -7.66 -0.84
C PRO A 41 5.84 -8.72 -1.87
N LEU A 42 5.00 -8.36 -2.84
CA LEU A 42 4.52 -9.29 -3.86
C LEU A 42 5.56 -9.51 -4.94
N LYS A 43 5.85 -10.77 -5.31
CA LYS A 43 6.75 -11.10 -6.43
C LYS A 43 6.29 -10.55 -7.80
N LYS A 44 4.98 -10.33 -7.99
CA LYS A 44 4.37 -9.97 -9.28
C LYS A 44 4.80 -8.59 -9.80
N GLY A 45 5.09 -7.64 -8.91
CA GLY A 45 5.52 -6.29 -9.28
C GLY A 45 4.96 -5.21 -8.36
N SER A 46 5.17 -3.97 -8.76
CA SER A 46 5.05 -2.77 -7.92
C SER A 46 3.68 -2.06 -7.90
N ASN A 47 2.73 -2.48 -8.74
CA ASN A 47 1.47 -1.75 -8.98
C ASN A 47 0.48 -1.72 -7.79
N LEU A 48 -0.63 -0.98 -7.96
CA LEU A 48 -1.61 -0.74 -6.90
C LEU A 48 -2.66 -1.83 -6.73
N CYS A 49 -3.18 -2.42 -7.80
CA CYS A 49 -4.29 -3.37 -7.70
C CYS A 49 -3.86 -4.68 -7.02
N HIS A 50 -2.68 -5.16 -7.39
CA HIS A 50 -2.17 -6.47 -6.97
C HIS A 50 -0.63 -6.51 -7.03
N GLY A 51 -0.01 -5.42 -6.60
CA GLY A 51 1.44 -5.28 -6.48
C GLY A 51 1.85 -4.71 -5.13
N THR A 52 3.15 -4.58 -4.94
CA THR A 52 3.77 -4.12 -3.68
C THR A 52 3.26 -2.74 -3.26
N GLY A 53 3.10 -1.80 -4.20
CA GLY A 53 2.62 -0.45 -3.88
C GLY A 53 1.20 -0.45 -3.31
N GLY A 54 0.31 -1.26 -3.89
CA GLY A 54 -1.04 -1.46 -3.36
C GLY A 54 -1.07 -1.99 -1.93
N ASN A 55 -0.23 -2.98 -1.64
CA ASN A 55 -0.11 -3.51 -0.29
C ASN A 55 0.47 -2.47 0.68
N GLY A 56 1.43 -1.67 0.21
CA GLY A 56 2.05 -0.60 0.99
C GLY A 56 1.08 0.48 1.47
N TYR A 57 0.00 0.73 0.73
CA TYR A 57 -1.05 1.66 1.16
C TYR A 57 -1.80 1.22 2.41
N ALA A 58 -1.90 -0.09 2.67
CA ALA A 58 -2.47 -0.57 3.93
C ALA A 58 -1.68 -0.05 5.14
N PHE A 59 -0.35 0.07 5.01
CA PHE A 59 0.49 0.63 6.06
C PHE A 59 0.33 2.16 6.17
N LEU A 60 0.27 2.89 5.07
CA LEU A 60 -0.02 4.34 5.11
C LEU A 60 -1.37 4.63 5.78
N LYS A 61 -2.38 3.81 5.49
CA LYS A 61 -3.70 3.90 6.10
C LYS A 61 -3.67 3.62 7.61
N LEU A 62 -2.91 2.61 8.05
CA LEU A 62 -2.71 2.34 9.47
C LEU A 62 -1.89 3.42 10.17
N PHE A 63 -0.91 4.03 9.48
CA PHE A 63 -0.19 5.19 10.00
C PHE A 63 -1.14 6.35 10.25
N VAL A 64 -1.95 6.74 9.26
CA VAL A 64 -2.95 7.81 9.41
C VAL A 64 -3.96 7.49 10.52
N ARG A 65 -4.44 6.24 10.60
CA ARG A 65 -5.39 5.81 11.64
C ARG A 65 -4.78 5.87 13.03
N THR A 66 -3.56 5.39 13.21
CA THR A 66 -3.02 5.11 14.56
C THR A 66 -1.99 6.12 15.06
N GLY A 67 -1.42 6.93 14.16
CA GLY A 67 -0.26 7.78 14.43
C GLY A 67 1.04 7.00 14.70
N ASN A 68 1.04 5.66 14.62
CA ASN A 68 2.22 4.85 14.93
C ASN A 68 3.20 4.85 13.76
N GLN A 69 4.37 5.47 13.99
CA GLN A 69 5.45 5.64 13.03
C GLN A 69 5.94 4.34 12.38
N MET A 70 5.86 3.20 13.10
CA MET A 70 6.21 1.88 12.57
C MET A 70 5.51 1.59 11.24
N TRP A 71 4.25 1.99 11.08
CA TRP A 71 3.51 1.75 9.86
C TRP A 71 4.04 2.57 8.68
N LEU A 72 4.41 3.83 8.92
CA LEU A 72 5.01 4.66 7.88
C LEU A 72 6.38 4.12 7.46
N ASP A 73 7.17 3.62 8.41
CA ASP A 73 8.47 3.02 8.12
C ASP A 73 8.31 1.74 7.27
N ARG A 74 7.33 0.89 7.60
CA ARG A 74 6.98 -0.30 6.80
C ARG A 74 6.49 0.06 5.40
N ALA A 75 5.68 1.11 5.27
CA ALA A 75 5.30 1.65 3.96
C ALA A 75 6.54 2.03 3.16
N ARG A 76 7.48 2.78 3.74
CA ARG A 76 8.70 3.20 3.04
C ARG A 76 9.61 2.02 2.68
N ILE A 77 9.67 0.97 3.50
CA ILE A 77 10.38 -0.26 3.16
C ILE A 77 9.75 -0.96 1.93
N PHE A 78 8.42 -1.03 1.88
CA PHE A 78 7.72 -1.56 0.70
C PHE A 78 7.93 -0.68 -0.54
N ALA A 79 8.01 0.64 -0.38
CA ALA A 79 8.37 1.57 -1.44
C ALA A 79 9.77 1.29 -2.01
N MET A 80 10.77 1.08 -1.16
CA MET A 80 12.12 0.71 -1.62
C MET A 80 12.13 -0.60 -2.41
N HIS A 81 11.37 -1.61 -1.95
CA HIS A 81 11.23 -2.85 -2.70
C HIS A 81 10.53 -2.63 -4.05
N ALA A 82 9.46 -1.82 -4.08
CA ALA A 82 8.71 -1.50 -5.28
C ALA A 82 9.55 -0.71 -6.32
N ILE A 83 10.47 0.15 -5.87
CA ILE A 83 11.45 0.82 -6.73
C ILE A 83 12.36 -0.20 -7.41
N ALA A 84 12.94 -1.13 -6.65
CA ALA A 84 13.78 -2.19 -7.23
C ALA A 84 13.01 -3.07 -8.25
N GLN A 85 11.74 -3.36 -7.98
CA GLN A 85 10.87 -4.07 -8.94
C GLN A 85 10.63 -3.28 -10.22
N TYR A 86 10.44 -1.97 -10.11
CA TYR A 86 10.32 -1.07 -11.25
C TYR A 86 11.61 -1.02 -12.07
N GLU A 87 12.77 -0.83 -11.42
CA GLU A 87 14.07 -0.79 -12.09
C GLU A 87 14.36 -2.07 -12.87
N LEU A 88 14.10 -3.23 -12.27
CA LEU A 88 14.23 -4.52 -12.94
C LEU A 88 13.29 -4.63 -14.15
N ALA A 89 12.02 -4.22 -14.00
CA ALA A 89 11.07 -4.22 -15.10
C ALA A 89 11.50 -3.27 -16.24
N GLN A 90 12.05 -2.09 -15.91
CA GLN A 90 12.60 -1.17 -16.91
C GLN A 90 13.79 -1.78 -17.67
N GLN A 91 14.69 -2.47 -16.97
CA GLN A 91 15.83 -3.16 -17.60
C GLN A 91 15.37 -4.26 -18.57
N LEU A 92 14.35 -5.03 -18.18
CA LEU A 92 13.85 -6.17 -18.96
C LEU A 92 13.00 -5.75 -20.15
N TYR A 93 12.08 -4.80 -19.96
CA TYR A 93 11.06 -4.46 -20.95
C TYR A 93 11.31 -3.14 -21.69
N ARG A 94 12.18 -2.27 -21.15
CA ARG A 94 12.54 -0.96 -21.73
C ARG A 94 11.35 -0.08 -22.09
N GLN A 95 10.28 -0.16 -21.30
CA GLN A 95 9.06 0.61 -21.52
C GLN A 95 8.37 0.93 -20.18
N LEU A 96 7.72 2.09 -20.13
CA LEU A 96 6.80 2.45 -19.04
C LEU A 96 5.44 1.79 -19.25
N ARG A 97 4.79 1.42 -18.14
CA ARG A 97 3.41 0.97 -18.10
C ARG A 97 2.55 2.10 -17.56
N TYR A 98 1.79 2.76 -18.43
CA TYR A 98 1.01 3.94 -18.05
C TYR A 98 -0.27 3.73 -17.23
N PRO A 99 -0.90 2.53 -17.10
CA PRO A 99 -2.11 2.40 -16.31
C PRO A 99 -1.93 2.72 -14.82
N LEU A 100 -2.91 3.41 -14.21
CA LEU A 100 -2.89 3.72 -12.78
C LEU A 100 -2.86 2.46 -11.91
N TRP A 101 -3.79 1.54 -12.12
CA TRP A 101 -3.98 0.39 -11.21
C TRP A 101 -2.96 -0.73 -11.40
N THR A 102 -2.43 -0.90 -12.61
CA THR A 102 -1.58 -2.05 -12.98
C THR A 102 -0.20 -1.66 -13.49
N GLY A 103 0.07 -0.37 -13.66
CA GLY A 103 1.32 0.18 -14.19
C GLY A 103 2.09 1.04 -13.19
N ASP A 104 2.99 1.85 -13.74
CA ASP A 104 4.02 2.61 -13.04
C ASP A 104 3.51 3.98 -12.56
N LEU A 105 2.42 4.51 -13.14
CA LEU A 105 1.77 5.72 -12.62
C LEU A 105 1.25 5.50 -11.19
N GLY A 106 0.63 4.35 -10.93
CA GLY A 106 0.18 4.03 -9.57
C GLY A 106 1.33 3.89 -8.58
N LEU A 107 2.47 3.33 -9.02
CA LEU A 107 3.68 3.31 -8.21
C LEU A 107 4.13 4.75 -7.88
N ALA A 108 4.17 5.65 -8.86
CA ALA A 108 4.58 7.03 -8.62
C ALA A 108 3.71 7.73 -7.57
N VAL A 109 2.38 7.53 -7.61
CA VAL A 109 1.46 8.06 -6.58
C VAL A 109 1.79 7.47 -5.20
N TYR A 110 2.00 6.16 -5.12
CA TYR A 110 2.37 5.51 -3.85
C TYR A 110 3.69 6.06 -3.27
N LEU A 111 4.71 6.26 -4.11
CA LEU A 111 6.00 6.82 -3.68
C LEU A 111 5.83 8.26 -3.18
N TRP A 112 5.04 9.06 -3.89
CA TRP A 112 4.71 10.41 -3.47
C TRP A 112 4.02 10.43 -2.10
N ASP A 113 3.03 9.56 -1.90
CA ASP A 113 2.31 9.46 -0.64
C ASP A 113 3.20 9.00 0.53
N CYS A 114 4.18 8.12 0.27
CA CYS A 114 5.20 7.74 1.25
C CYS A 114 6.11 8.92 1.67
N LEU A 115 6.44 9.81 0.74
CA LEU A 115 7.22 11.01 1.02
C LEU A 115 6.41 12.02 1.85
N GLN A 116 5.14 12.21 1.48
CA GLN A 116 4.22 13.14 2.13
C GLN A 116 3.59 12.59 3.41
N ALA A 117 3.86 11.32 3.76
CA ALA A 117 3.25 10.63 4.90
C ALA A 117 1.71 10.68 4.88
N GLN A 118 1.12 10.60 3.69
CA GLN A 118 -0.33 10.64 3.48
C GLN A 118 -0.83 9.30 2.91
N ALA A 119 -2.14 9.08 2.98
CA ALA A 119 -2.77 7.83 2.54
C ALA A 119 -3.95 8.11 1.61
N LYS A 120 -3.72 8.87 0.54
CA LYS A 120 -4.74 9.29 -0.44
C LYS A 120 -4.76 8.29 -1.58
N PHE A 121 -5.37 7.14 -1.33
CA PHE A 121 -5.41 6.06 -2.30
C PHE A 121 -6.24 6.46 -3.52
N PRO A 122 -5.66 6.48 -4.73
CA PRO A 122 -6.28 7.11 -5.88
C PRO A 122 -7.54 6.36 -6.32
N THR A 123 -8.56 7.11 -6.74
CA THR A 123 -9.91 6.65 -7.12
C THR A 123 -10.73 5.96 -6.03
N ILE A 124 -10.21 5.92 -4.80
CA ILE A 124 -10.95 5.49 -3.60
C ILE A 124 -11.16 6.69 -2.67
N ASP A 125 -10.09 7.43 -2.35
CA ASP A 125 -10.16 8.61 -1.48
C ASP A 125 -10.21 9.94 -2.25
N CYS A 126 -9.74 9.92 -3.50
CA CYS A 126 -9.61 11.11 -4.35
C CYS A 126 -9.87 10.76 -5.81
N PHE A 127 -10.69 11.58 -6.48
CA PHE A 127 -11.15 11.42 -7.86
C PHE A 127 -10.57 12.52 -8.77
#